data_AF-A0A960TZR4-F1
#
_entry.id   AF-A0A960TZR4-F1
#
_cell.length_a   1.000
_cell.length_b   1.000
_cell.length_c   1.000
_cell.angle_alpha   90.00
_cell.angle_beta   90.00
_cell.angle_gamma   90.00
#
_symmetry.space_group_name_H-M   'P 1'
#
loop_
_entity.id
_entity.type
_entity.pdbx_description
1 polymer ?
#
loop_
_entity_poly.entity_id
_entity_poly.type
_entity_poly.pdbx_seq_one_letter_code
_entity_poly.pdbx_strand_id
1 'polypeptide(L)' 'KEVVEHVQAAVDKVNKNLARFEQIKKFTLVDHEFSEANGVLTPSQKIKRRVVNEKYKDLIDAMYEGAMG' A
#
# COMPACT_ATOMS: atom_id res chain seq x y z
N LYS A 1 5.97 -0.64 -17.17
CA LYS A 1 5.62 0.63 -16.47
C LYS A 1 4.11 0.88 -16.46
N GLU A 2 3.38 0.37 -17.45
CA GLU A 2 1.91 0.44 -17.59
C GLU A 2 1.11 0.16 -16.29
N VAL A 3 1.41 -0.91 -15.55
CA VAL A 3 0.66 -1.24 -14.31
C VAL A 3 0.80 -0.15 -13.24
N VAL A 4 2.00 0.38 -13.05
CA VAL A 4 2.25 1.46 -12.07
C VAL A 4 1.49 2.73 -12.47
N GLU A 5 1.45 3.04 -13.76
CA GLU A 5 0.72 4.21 -14.30
C GLU A 5 -0.79 4.07 -14.09
N HIS A 6 -1.35 2.89 -14.31
CA HIS A 6 -2.76 2.62 -14.02
C HIS A 6 -3.12 2.79 -12.55
N VAL A 7 -2.28 2.27 -11.65
CA VAL A 7 -2.49 2.45 -10.20
C VAL A 7 -2.33 3.93 -9.81
N GLN A 8 -1.33 4.63 -10.35
CA GLN A 8 -1.13 6.05 -10.10
C GLN A 8 -2.36 6.87 -10.53
N ALA A 9 -2.94 6.60 -11.70
CA ALA A 9 -4.15 7.29 -12.15
C ALA A 9 -5.35 7.07 -11.20
N ALA A 10 -5.49 5.86 -10.65
CA ALA A 10 -6.52 5.57 -9.65
C ALA A 10 -6.25 6.32 -8.33
N VAL A 11 -5.00 6.32 -7.86
CA VAL A 11 -4.56 7.07 -6.67
C VAL A 11 -4.83 8.57 -6.84
N ASP A 12 -4.47 9.15 -7.98
CA ASP A 12 -4.67 10.57 -8.28
C ASP A 12 -6.17 10.92 -8.28
N LYS A 13 -7.01 10.03 -8.83
CA LYS A 13 -8.47 10.21 -8.82
C LYS A 13 -9.03 10.25 -7.40
N VAL A 14 -8.55 9.38 -6.50
CA VAL A 14 -8.99 9.36 -5.10
C VAL A 14 -8.46 10.58 -4.34
N ASN A 15 -7.18 10.90 -4.49
CA ASN A 15 -6.52 12.03 -3.81
C ASN A 15 -7.15 13.40 -4.11
N LYS A 16 -7.81 13.57 -5.27
CA LYS A 16 -8.58 14.79 -5.60
C LYS A 16 -9.70 15.11 -4.61
N ASN A 17 -10.23 14.10 -3.92
CA ASN A 17 -11.34 14.25 -2.98
C ASN A 17 -10.89 14.21 -1.51
N LEU A 18 -9.58 14.14 -1.26
CA LEU A 18 -9.01 14.00 0.08
C LEU A 18 -8.26 15.26 0.49
N ALA A 19 -8.31 15.61 1.78
CA ALA A 19 -7.46 16.66 2.30
C ALA A 19 -5.98 16.25 2.19
N ARG A 20 -5.07 17.23 2.11
CA ARG A 20 -3.63 16.99 1.90
C ARG A 20 -3.01 16.00 2.91
N PHE A 21 -3.52 15.95 4.14
CA PHE A 21 -3.03 15.04 5.18
C PHE A 21 -3.54 13.60 5.05
N GLU A 22 -4.61 13.36 4.28
CA GLU A 22 -5.20 12.05 4.03
C GLU A 22 -4.75 11.45 2.69
N GLN A 23 -4.13 12.26 1.82
CA GLN A 23 -3.69 11.83 0.50
C GLN A 23 -2.63 10.73 0.58
N ILE A 24 -2.76 9.76 -0.31
CA ILE A 24 -1.76 8.72 -0.54
C ILE A 24 -0.55 9.38 -1.21
N LYS A 25 0.58 9.45 -0.50
CA LYS A 25 1.80 10.13 -0.98
C LYS A 25 2.73 9.23 -1.78
N LYS A 26 2.82 7.96 -1.38
CA LYS A 26 3.64 6.92 -2.02
C LYS A 26 2.91 5.58 -1.91
N PHE A 27 3.14 4.70 -2.87
CA PHE A 27 2.70 3.32 -2.84
C PHE A 27 3.77 2.43 -3.46
N THR A 28 3.73 1.15 -3.09
CA THR A 28 4.60 0.11 -3.64
C THR A 28 3.72 -1.05 -4.09
N LEU A 29 3.95 -1.54 -5.30
CA LEU A 29 3.29 -2.75 -5.78
C LEU A 29 4.00 -3.97 -5.22
N VAL A 30 3.22 -4.93 -4.72
CA VAL A 30 3.69 -6.25 -4.31
C VAL A 30 3.30 -7.27 -5.38
N ASP A 31 4.11 -8.31 -5.53
CA ASP A 31 3.99 -9.34 -6.57
C ASP A 31 3.01 -10.47 -6.21
N HIS A 32 2.29 -10.34 -5.10
CA HIS A 32 1.33 -11.33 -4.62
C HIS A 32 0.11 -10.69 -3.99
N GLU A 33 -1.01 -11.40 -4.09
CA GLU A 33 -2.27 -10.98 -3.50
C GLU A 33 -2.30 -11.20 -1.98
N PHE A 34 -3.13 -10.43 -1.29
CA PHE A 34 -3.43 -10.69 0.12
C PHE A 34 -4.44 -11.83 0.20
N SER A 35 -4.16 -12.83 1.01
CA SER A 35 -5.03 -14.00 1.15
C SER A 35 -5.10 -14.47 2.60
N GLU A 36 -6.06 -15.34 2.87
CA GLU A 36 -6.08 -16.07 4.15
C GLU A 36 -4.92 -17.06 4.24
N ALA A 37 -4.54 -17.68 3.11
CA ALA A 37 -3.47 -18.67 3.04
C ALA A 37 -2.10 -18.08 3.40
N ASN A 38 -1.81 -16.84 3.00
CA ASN A 38 -0.60 -16.12 3.42
C ASN A 38 -0.78 -15.35 4.75
N GLY A 39 -1.90 -15.56 5.44
CA GLY A 39 -2.19 -15.03 6.76
C GLY A 39 -2.56 -13.55 6.81
N VAL A 40 -2.48 -12.83 5.67
CA VAL A 40 -2.72 -11.38 5.60
C VAL A 40 -4.19 -11.03 5.81
N LEU A 41 -5.11 -11.89 5.37
CA LEU A 41 -6.55 -11.70 5.58
C LEU A 41 -7.09 -12.53 6.75
N THR A 42 -8.15 -12.04 7.39
CA THR A 42 -9.02 -12.83 8.26
C THR A 42 -9.96 -13.70 7.42
N PRO A 43 -10.64 -14.71 8.02
CA PRO A 43 -11.73 -15.43 7.36
C PRO A 43 -12.89 -14.56 6.88
N SER A 44 -12.98 -13.33 7.39
CA SER A 44 -13.93 -12.31 6.94
C SER A 44 -13.35 -11.32 5.93
N GLN A 45 -12.23 -11.66 5.29
CA GLN A 45 -11.50 -10.84 4.29
C GLN A 45 -11.01 -9.48 4.80
N LYS A 46 -10.85 -9.31 6.12
CA LYS A 46 -10.26 -8.09 6.69
C LYS A 46 -8.75 -8.20 6.75
N ILE A 47 -8.04 -7.10 6.48
CA ILE A 47 -6.58 -7.06 6.56
C ILE A 47 -6.11 -7.13 8.02
N LYS A 48 -5.17 -8.04 8.31
CA LYS A 48 -4.45 -8.11 9.59
C LYS A 48 -3.25 -7.17 9.56
N ARG A 49 -3.45 -5.93 10.01
CA ARG A 49 -2.41 -4.87 9.99
C ARG A 49 -1.06 -5.29 10.59
N ARG A 50 -1.06 -6.03 11.71
CA ARG A 50 0.18 -6.52 12.34
C ARG A 50 1.00 -7.38 11.37
N VAL A 51 0.35 -8.31 10.67
CA VAL A 51 1.01 -9.21 9.70
C VAL A 51 1.54 -8.42 8.50
N VAL A 52 0.78 -7.46 7.98
CA VAL A 52 1.23 -6.58 6.90
C VAL A 52 2.46 -5.79 7.31
N ASN A 53 2.43 -5.15 8.49
CA ASN A 53 3.55 -4.34 8.98
C ASN A 53 4.82 -5.16 9.19
N GLU A 54 4.70 -6.40 9.66
CA GLU A 54 5.84 -7.31 9.82
C GLU A 54 6.37 -7.81 8.47
N LYS A 55 5.49 -8.25 7.58
CA LYS A 55 5.85 -8.88 6.30
C LYS A 55 6.43 -7.89 5.28
N TYR A 56 6.00 -6.64 5.32
CA TYR A 56 6.43 -5.60 4.38
C TYR A 56 7.20 -4.47 5.07
N LYS A 57 7.74 -4.71 6.26
CA LYS A 57 8.46 -3.71 7.05
C LYS A 57 9.49 -2.96 6.21
N ASP A 58 10.35 -3.68 5.51
CA ASP A 58 11.44 -3.08 4.72
C ASP A 58 10.91 -2.25 3.54
N LEU A 59 9.83 -2.68 2.89
CA LEU A 59 9.20 -1.90 1.81
C LEU A 59 8.54 -0.63 2.36
N ILE A 60 7.89 -0.73 3.52
CA ILE A 60 7.27 0.40 4.20
C ILE A 60 8.36 1.40 4.62
N ASP A 61 9.42 0.93 5.25
CA ASP A 61 10.53 1.77 5.70
C ASP A 61 11.21 2.47 4.52
N ALA A 62 11.48 1.75 3.42
CA ALA A 62 12.06 2.33 2.20
C ALA A 62 11.20 3.46 1.60
N MET A 63 9.86 3.38 1.71
CA MET A 63 8.99 4.47 1.27
C MET A 63 9.22 5.76 2.09
N TYR A 64 9.50 5.63 3.39
CA TYR A 64 9.72 6.76 4.31
C TYR A 64 11.17 7.26 4.30
N GLU A 65 12.16 6.38 4.15
CA GLU A 65 13.59 6.77 4.09
C GLU A 65 13.86 7.72 2.93
N GLY A 66 13.33 7.42 1.74
CA GLY A 66 13.39 8.32 0.58
C GLY A 66 12.50 9.56 0.68
N ALA A 67 11.90 9.86 1.83
CA ALA A 67 11.19 11.10 2.12
C ALA A 67 11.89 11.95 3.19
N MET A 68 12.93 11.42 3.85
CA MET A 68 13.78 12.14 4.82
C MET A 68 15.11 12.64 4.21
N GLY A 69 15.18 12.75 2.88
CA GLY A 69 16.28 13.37 2.13
C GLY A 69 15.87 14.68 1.49
#